data_AF-A0A480BUC0-F1
#
_entry.id   AF-A0A480BUC0-F1
#
_cell.length_a   1.000
_cell.length_b   1.000
_cell.length_c   1.000
_cell.angle_alpha   90.00
_cell.angle_beta   90.00
_cell.angle_gamma   90.00
#
_symmetry.space_group_name_H-M   'P 1'
#
loop_
_entity.id
_entity.type
_entity.pdbx_description
1 polymer ?
#
loop_
_entity_poly.entity_id
_entity_poly.type
_entity_poly.pdbx_seq_one_letter_code
_entity_poly.pdbx_strand_id
1 'polypeptide(L)' 'FCTVYLAPRDYHRVHMPLDGTLRSMTHVPGRLFSVQGATARGIDRLYARNERLVCVFDTAHGPLAVVLVGALLV' A
#
# COMPACT_ATOMS: atom_id res chain seq x y z
N PHE A 1 4.18 -12.03 -1.33
CA PHE A 1 3.46 -10.75 -1.15
C PHE A 1 2.63 -10.47 -2.39
N CYS A 2 1.63 -9.60 -2.32
CA CYS A 2 0.82 -9.18 -3.45
C CYS A 2 0.89 -7.67 -3.59
N THR A 3 1.01 -7.15 -4.81
CA THR A 3 0.97 -5.72 -5.10
C THR A 3 -0.17 -5.46 -6.07
N VAL A 4 -1.15 -4.69 -5.64
CA VAL A 4 -2.33 -4.33 -6.44
C VAL A 4 -2.21 -2.86 -6.82
N TYR A 5 -2.26 -2.58 -8.13
CA TYR A 5 -2.33 -1.22 -8.65
C TYR A 5 -3.79 -0.85 -8.87
N LEU A 6 -4.21 0.28 -8.29
CA LEU A 6 -5.52 0.87 -8.53
C LEU A 6 -5.36 1.97 -9.58
N ALA A 7 -5.86 1.73 -10.79
CA ALA A 7 -5.88 2.73 -11.84
C ALA A 7 -6.92 3.82 -11.52
N PRO A 8 -6.81 5.03 -12.09
CA PRO A 8 -7.73 6.13 -11.79
C PRO A 8 -9.23 5.84 -11.97
N ARG A 9 -9.58 4.85 -12.80
CA ARG A 9 -10.97 4.44 -13.03
C ARG A 9 -11.49 3.40 -12.02
N ASP A 10 -10.60 2.78 -11.25
CA ASP A 10 -10.93 1.66 -10.40
C ASP A 10 -11.63 2.14 -9.11
N TYR A 11 -12.17 1.20 -8.35
CA TYR A 11 -12.75 1.51 -7.05
C TYR A 11 -11.64 1.72 -5.99
N HIS A 12 -11.53 2.93 -5.45
CA HIS A 12 -10.43 3.34 -4.58
C HIS A 12 -10.65 3.07 -3.09
N ARG A 13 -11.54 2.14 -2.72
CA ARG A 13 -11.60 1.64 -1.33
C ARG A 13 -11.01 0.25 -1.24
N VAL A 14 -10.14 0.07 -0.25
CA VAL A 14 -9.50 -1.21 0.05
C VAL A 14 -10.24 -1.86 1.21
N HIS A 15 -10.58 -3.13 1.04
CA HIS A 15 -11.26 -3.95 2.05
C HIS A 15 -10.32 -5.05 2.54
N MET A 16 -10.62 -5.56 3.74
CA MET A 16 -9.83 -6.63 4.33
C MET A 16 -9.99 -7.93 3.54
N PRO A 17 -8.89 -8.64 3.22
CA PRO A 17 -8.96 -9.92 2.52
C PRO A 17 -9.36 -11.10 3.41
N LEU A 18 -9.30 -10.93 4.74
CA LEU A 18 -9.77 -11.87 5.75
C LEU A 18 -9.99 -11.16 7.09
N ASP A 19 -10.66 -11.83 8.02
CA ASP A 19 -10.87 -11.35 9.38
C ASP A 19 -9.53 -11.12 10.12
N GLY A 20 -9.47 -10.03 10.89
CA GLY A 20 -8.31 -9.70 11.70
C GLY A 20 -8.53 -8.50 12.60
N THR A 21 -7.71 -8.37 13.63
CA THR A 21 -7.72 -7.25 14.57
C THR A 21 -6.54 -6.33 14.28
N LEU A 22 -6.80 -5.02 14.12
CA LEU A 22 -5.74 -4.04 13.90
C LEU A 22 -4.83 -3.97 15.12
N ARG A 23 -3.55 -4.24 14.92
CA ARG A 23 -2.52 -4.19 15.96
C ARG A 23 -1.75 -2.87 15.95
N SER A 24 -1.38 -2.39 14.76
CA SER A 24 -0.67 -1.13 14.63
C SER A 24 -0.92 -0.47 13.28
N MET A 25 -0.80 0.85 13.27
CA MET A 25 -0.91 1.71 12.10
C MET A 25 0.28 2.67 12.14
N THR A 26 1.09 2.67 11.10
CA THR A 26 2.29 3.52 11.01
C THR A 26 2.25 4.31 9.72
N HIS A 27 2.11 5.63 9.85
CA HIS A 27 2.32 6.55 8.74
C HIS A 27 3.83 6.73 8.51
N VAL A 28 4.26 6.59 7.26
CA VAL A 28 5.65 6.77 6.86
C VAL A 28 5.69 7.89 5.82
N PRO A 29 6.21 9.08 6.18
CA PRO A 29 6.32 10.18 5.23
C PRO A 29 7.31 9.81 4.11
N GLY A 30 7.05 10.31 2.90
CA GLY A 30 7.85 9.97 1.73
C GLY A 30 7.67 10.95 0.58
N ARG A 31 8.07 10.52 -0.61
CA ARG A 31 7.81 11.23 -1.88
C ARG A 31 6.46 10.79 -2.46
N LEU A 32 6.00 11.45 -3.52
CA LEU A 32 4.78 11.08 -4.25
C LEU A 32 5.12 10.85 -5.72
N PHE A 33 5.90 9.80 -6.00
CA PHE A 33 6.14 9.39 -7.38
C PHE A 33 4.90 8.69 -7.95
N SER A 34 4.70 8.77 -9.27
CA SER A 34 3.68 7.97 -9.95
C SER A 34 3.98 6.47 -9.82
N VAL A 35 2.93 5.69 -9.57
CA VAL A 35 3.00 4.22 -9.47
C VAL A 35 2.53 3.51 -10.75
N GLN A 36 2.29 4.26 -11.83
CA GLN A 36 1.97 3.69 -13.13
C GLN A 36 3.09 2.74 -13.58
N GLY A 37 2.74 1.65 -14.27
CA GLY A 37 3.66 0.55 -14.57
C GLY A 37 4.98 0.93 -15.26
N ALA A 38 5.01 1.98 -16.08
CA ALA A 38 6.25 2.48 -16.69
C ALA A 38 7.20 3.08 -15.64
N THR A 39 6.68 3.96 -14.77
CA THR A 39 7.43 4.61 -13.69
C THR A 39 7.86 3.61 -12.62
N ALA A 40 7.01 2.65 -12.29
CA ALA A 40 7.29 1.61 -11.30
C ALA A 40 8.53 0.76 -11.62
N ARG A 41 8.85 0.58 -12.90
CA ARG A 41 10.05 -0.14 -13.34
C ARG A 41 11.31 0.73 -13.38
N GLY A 42 11.16 2.05 -13.46
CA GLY A 42 12.28 2.99 -13.61
C GLY A 42 12.82 3.57 -12.31
N ILE A 43 12.07 3.48 -11.21
CA ILE A 43 12.44 4.05 -9.92
C ILE A 43 12.78 2.95 -8.93
N ASP A 44 14.05 2.86 -8.57
CA ASP A 44 14.49 1.92 -7.55
C ASP A 44 13.80 2.21 -6.20
N ARG A 45 13.35 1.12 -5.56
CA ARG A 45 12.64 1.13 -4.28
C ARG A 45 11.43 2.08 -4.24
N LEU A 46 10.73 2.26 -5.36
CA LEU A 46 9.59 3.17 -5.49
C LEU A 46 8.63 3.12 -4.28
N TYR A 47 8.11 1.94 -3.94
CA TYR A 47 7.12 1.78 -2.87
C TYR A 47 7.69 2.07 -1.47
N ALA A 48 9.00 1.93 -1.26
CA ALA A 48 9.65 2.25 0.00
C ALA A 48 9.95 3.76 0.14
N ARG A 49 10.08 4.46 -1.00
CA ARG A 49 10.33 5.91 -1.07
C ARG A 49 9.04 6.72 -1.08
N ASN A 50 7.94 6.16 -1.58
CA ASN A 50 6.66 6.82 -1.52
C ASN A 50 6.12 6.89 -0.10
N GLU A 51 5.37 7.97 0.15
CA GLU A 51 4.54 8.10 1.34
C GLU A 51 3.56 6.92 1.41
N ARG A 52 3.42 6.33 2.60
CA ARG A 52 2.58 5.15 2.77
C ARG A 52 2.07 5.01 4.20
N LEU A 53 1.00 4.25 4.32
CA LEU A 53 0.44 3.81 5.57
C LEU A 53 0.59 2.28 5.69
N VAL A 54 1.23 1.83 6.77
CA VAL A 54 1.42 0.41 7.07
C VAL A 54 0.47 0.02 8.18
N CYS A 55 -0.47 -0.88 7.90
CA CYS A 55 -1.39 -1.44 8.89
C CYS A 55 -1.02 -2.91 9.13
N VAL A 56 -0.76 -3.28 10.38
CA VAL A 56 -0.49 -4.66 10.79
C VAL A 56 -1.68 -5.19 11.56
N PHE A 57 -2.14 -6.37 11.18
CA PHE A 57 -3.28 -7.06 11.77
C PHE A 57 -2.84 -8.41 12.32
N ASP A 58 -3.37 -8.78 13.48
CA ASP A 58 -3.33 -10.16 13.94
C ASP A 58 -4.52 -10.91 13.30
N THR A 59 -4.25 -12.05 12.66
CA THR A 59 -5.26 -12.88 11.99
C THR A 59 -5.14 -14.34 12.42
N ALA A 60 -6.14 -15.17 12.09
CA ALA A 60 -6.08 -16.62 12.34
C ALA A 60 -4.91 -17.32 11.62
N HIS A 61 -4.32 -16.69 10.59
CA HIS A 61 -3.22 -17.22 9.79
C HIS A 61 -1.87 -16.57 10.15
N GLY A 62 -1.79 -15.86 11.28
CA GLY A 62 -0.63 -15.08 11.70
C GLY A 62 -0.71 -13.60 11.29
N PRO A 63 0.38 -12.83 11.46
CA PRO A 63 0.38 -11.39 11.18
C PRO A 63 0.19 -11.09 9.69
N LEU A 64 -0.73 -10.19 9.36
CA LEU A 64 -0.98 -9.67 8.02
C LEU A 64 -0.63 -8.19 7.94
N ALA A 65 0.15 -7.78 6.95
CA ALA A 65 0.40 -6.38 6.64
C ALA A 65 -0.41 -5.93 5.42
N VAL A 66 -1.20 -4.87 5.57
CA VAL A 66 -1.84 -4.14 4.48
C VAL A 66 -1.15 -2.79 4.35
N VAL A 67 -0.54 -2.53 3.19
CA VAL A 67 0.24 -1.31 2.96
C VAL A 67 -0.41 -0.49 1.86
N LEU A 68 -0.86 0.71 2.21
CA LEU A 68 -1.45 1.68 1.31
C LEU A 68 -0.35 2.66 0.89
N VAL A 69 0.05 2.63 -0.37
CA VAL A 69 1.13 3.47 -0.90
C VAL A 69 0.51 4.61 -1.70
N GLY A 70 0.76 5.85 -1.29
CA GLY A 70 0.33 7.04 -2.00
C GLY A 70 1.07 7.21 -3.32
N ALA A 71 0.47 7.94 -4.24
CA ALA A 71 1.03 8.25 -5.55
C ALA A 71 0.82 9.73 -5.87
N LEU A 72 1.42 10.20 -6.97
CA LEU A 72 1.15 11.54 -7.44
C LEU A 72 -0.37 11.71 -7.66
N LEU A 73 -0.96 12.73 -7.01
CA LEU A 73 -2.40 13.08 -7.06
C LEU A 73 -3.37 12.13 -6.32
N VAL A 74 -2.88 11.11 -5.57
CA VAL A 74 -3.70 10.17 -4.79
C VAL A 74 -3.03 9.77 -3.47
#